data_AF-A0AAD3Y117-F1
#
_entry.id   AF-A0AAD3Y117-F1
#
_cell.length_a   1.000
_cell.length_b   1.000
_cell.length_c   1.000
_cell.angle_alpha   90.00
_cell.angle_beta   90.00
_cell.angle_gamma   90.00
#
_symmetry.space_group_name_H-M   'P 1'
#
loop_
_entity.id
_entity.type
_entity.pdbx_description
1 polymer ?
#
loop_
_entity_poly.entity_id
_entity_poly.type
_entity_poly.pdbx_seq_one_letter_code
_entity_poly.pdbx_strand_id
1 'polypeptide(L)'
;MPQKIIDPYLITSVDLESLKKFAETAKKCLANYGVDRPSIDDVLWNLEYALQLHESTLEEKAEHETRDSATPPSLAVATVKKTINVCTDTTVIA
;
A
#
# COMPACT_ATOMS: atom_id res chain seq x y z
N MET A 1 -16.15 -0.65 -10.36
CA MET A 1 -16.85 -0.95 -9.11
C MET A 1 -15.88 -1.48 -8.04
N PRO A 2 -15.04 -0.65 -7.39
CA PRO A 2 -14.22 -1.11 -6.27
C PRO A 2 -14.96 -1.10 -4.92
N GLN A 3 -15.90 -0.16 -4.72
CA GLN A 3 -16.38 0.23 -3.39
C GLN A 3 -17.21 -0.82 -2.63
N LYS A 4 -17.72 -1.87 -3.30
CA LYS A 4 -18.60 -2.87 -2.66
C LYS A 4 -17.86 -4.14 -2.18
N ILE A 5 -16.59 -4.31 -2.57
CA ILE A 5 -15.78 -5.50 -2.27
C ILE A 5 -14.68 -5.16 -1.25
N ILE A 6 -14.39 -3.88 -1.08
CA ILE A 6 -13.39 -3.40 -0.12
C ILE A 6 -13.94 -3.57 1.30
N ASP A 7 -13.10 -4.11 2.18
CA ASP A 7 -13.38 -4.20 3.60
C ASP A 7 -13.69 -2.79 4.17
N PRO A 8 -14.85 -2.58 4.83
CA PRO A 8 -15.22 -1.30 5.41
C PRO A 8 -14.15 -0.68 6.32
N TYR A 9 -13.35 -1.49 7.00
CA TYR A 9 -12.27 -1.01 7.88
C TYR A 9 -11.12 -0.38 7.08
N LEU A 10 -10.83 -0.89 5.88
CA LEU A 10 -9.74 -0.40 5.04
C LEU A 10 -10.05 0.96 4.39
N ILE A 11 -11.33 1.29 4.20
CA ILE A 11 -11.76 2.59 3.65
C ILE A 11 -11.35 3.75 4.57
N THR A 12 -11.22 3.48 5.88
CA THR A 12 -10.89 4.51 6.87
C THR A 12 -9.38 4.72 7.05
N SER A 13 -8.57 3.72 6.71
CA SER A 13 -7.14 3.68 7.02
C SER A 13 -6.23 3.76 5.80
N VAL A 14 -6.74 3.45 4.61
CA VAL A 14 -5.95 3.37 3.37
C VAL A 14 -6.43 4.40 2.36
N ASP A 15 -5.49 4.95 1.58
CA ASP A 15 -5.83 5.88 0.50
C ASP A 15 -6.62 5.17 -0.62
N LEU A 16 -7.66 5.82 -1.13
CA LEU A 16 -8.56 5.21 -2.10
C LEU A 16 -7.89 4.99 -3.47
N GLU A 17 -6.96 5.86 -3.86
CA GLU A 17 -6.26 5.73 -5.15
C GLU A 17 -5.25 4.58 -5.12
N SER A 18 -4.49 4.46 -4.03
CA SER A 18 -3.60 3.32 -3.80
C SER A 18 -4.36 1.99 -3.84
N LEU A 19 -5.50 1.93 -3.16
CA LEU A 19 -6.34 0.74 -3.07
C LEU A 19 -6.98 0.39 -4.42
N LYS A 20 -7.36 1.40 -5.21
CA LYS A 20 -7.83 1.20 -6.58
C LYS A 20 -6.73 0.58 -7.43
N LYS A 21 -5.49 1.07 -7.34
CA LYS A 21 -4.36 0.53 -8.11
C LYS A 21 -4.03 -0.91 -7.73
N PHE A 22 -4.12 -1.23 -6.44
CA PHE A 22 -3.99 -2.60 -5.95
C PHE A 22 -5.07 -3.52 -6.55
N ALA A 23 -6.34 -3.09 -6.48
CA ALA A 23 -7.48 -3.88 -6.98
C ALA A 23 -7.41 -4.11 -8.50
N GLU A 24 -6.93 -3.14 -9.27
CA GLU A 24 -6.70 -3.29 -10.71
C GLU A 24 -5.66 -4.36 -11.02
N THR A 25 -4.56 -4.37 -10.26
CA THR A 25 -3.51 -5.40 -10.38
C THR A 25 -4.04 -6.78 -10.04
N ALA A 26 -4.75 -6.90 -8.91
CA ALA A 26 -5.38 -8.16 -8.49
C ALA A 26 -6.37 -8.69 -9.55
N LYS A 27 -7.16 -7.80 -10.16
CA LYS A 27 -8.08 -8.17 -11.24
C LYS A 27 -7.36 -8.77 -12.45
N LYS A 28 -6.21 -8.20 -12.84
CA LYS A 28 -5.41 -8.72 -13.95
C LYS A 28 -4.78 -10.08 -13.61
N CYS A 29 -4.30 -10.28 -12.38
CA CYS A 29 -3.79 -11.56 -11.91
C CYS A 29 -4.85 -12.68 -11.96
N LEU A 30 -6.12 -12.31 -11.73
CA LEU A 30 -7.27 -13.22 -11.77
C LEU A 30 -7.92 -13.31 -13.16
N ALA A 31 -7.24 -12.90 -14.23
CA ALA A 31 -7.77 -13.04 -15.58
C ALA A 31 -8.05 -14.52 -15.93
N ASN A 32 -9.12 -14.74 -16.68
CA ASN A 32 -9.57 -16.07 -17.11
C ASN A 32 -8.51 -16.78 -17.98
N TYR A 33 -7.75 -16.02 -18.76
CA TYR A 33 -6.70 -16.53 -19.63
C TYR A 33 -5.33 -16.18 -19.07
N GLY A 34 -4.41 -17.15 -19.10
CA GLY A 34 -3.04 -16.96 -18.60
C GLY A 34 -2.24 -15.90 -19.35
N VAL A 35 -2.53 -15.68 -20.64
CA VAL A 35 -1.86 -14.68 -21.48
C VAL A 35 -2.18 -13.23 -21.09
N ASP A 36 -3.31 -13.02 -20.41
CA ASP A 36 -3.73 -11.70 -19.92
C ASP A 36 -3.19 -11.41 -18.52
N ARG A 37 -2.61 -12.43 -17.85
CA ARG A 37 -2.04 -12.27 -16.52
C ARG A 37 -0.69 -11.57 -16.64
N PRO A 38 -0.43 -10.57 -15.81
CA PRO A 38 0.84 -9.85 -15.81
C PRO A 38 2.00 -10.78 -15.43
N SER A 39 3.22 -10.43 -15.86
CA SER A 39 4.43 -11.04 -15.31
C SER A 39 4.53 -10.74 -13.82
N ILE A 40 5.24 -11.59 -13.07
CA ILE A 40 5.49 -11.32 -11.65
C ILE A 40 6.24 -9.98 -11.46
N ASP A 41 7.12 -9.60 -12.40
CA ASP A 41 7.83 -8.32 -12.37
C ASP A 41 6.86 -7.13 -12.49
N ASP A 42 5.89 -7.23 -13.41
CA ASP A 42 4.85 -6.21 -13.56
C ASP A 42 3.98 -6.12 -12.29
N VAL A 43 3.69 -7.25 -11.65
CA VAL A 43 2.92 -7.27 -10.39
C VAL A 43 3.70 -6.55 -9.29
N LEU A 44 4.98 -6.87 -9.11
CA LEU A 44 5.84 -6.23 -8.12
C LEU A 44 5.91 -4.72 -8.33
N TRP A 45 6.12 -4.29 -9.58
CA TRP A 45 6.16 -2.87 -9.93
C TRP A 45 4.83 -2.17 -9.62
N ASN A 46 3.69 -2.77 -9.95
CA ASN A 46 2.38 -2.17 -9.67
C ASN A 46 2.09 -2.10 -8.15
N LEU A 47 2.59 -3.06 -7.36
CA LEU A 47 2.44 -3.05 -5.90
C LEU A 47 3.32 -1.97 -5.26
N GLU A 48 4.55 -1.82 -5.71
CA GLU A 48 5.45 -0.76 -5.25
C GLU A 48 4.86 0.62 -5.57
N TYR A 49 4.32 0.80 -6.79
CA TYR A 49 3.65 2.03 -7.18
C TYR A 49 2.39 2.30 -6.35
N ALA A 50 1.57 1.29 -6.05
CA ALA A 50 0.41 1.45 -5.17
C ALA A 50 0.83 1.87 -3.76
N LEU A 51 1.93 1.34 -3.24
CA LEU A 51 2.46 1.74 -1.94
C LEU A 51 2.96 3.19 -1.94
N GLN A 52 3.70 3.59 -2.97
CA GLN A 52 4.18 4.98 -3.12
C GLN A 52 3.00 5.98 -3.11
N LEU A 53 1.90 5.67 -3.79
CA LEU A 53 0.68 6.49 -3.74
C LEU A 53 0.15 6.62 -2.32
N HIS A 54 0.04 5.50 -1.58
CA HIS A 54 -0.44 5.53 -0.20
C HIS A 54 0.46 6.36 0.72
N GLU A 55 1.77 6.24 0.58
CA GLU A 55 2.74 6.99 1.37
C GLU A 55 2.69 8.49 1.09
N SER A 56 2.54 8.89 -0.18
CA SER A 56 2.43 10.30 -0.55
C SER A 56 1.22 10.98 0.09
N THR A 57 0.09 10.29 0.19
CA THR A 57 -1.13 10.80 0.86
C THR A 57 -0.94 10.95 2.37
N LEU A 58 -0.11 10.10 2.99
CA LEU A 58 0.17 10.17 4.43
C LEU A 58 1.10 11.34 4.77
N GLU A 59 2.05 11.64 3.89
CA GLU A 59 2.97 12.77 4.05
C GLU A 59 2.22 14.12 3.95
N GLU A 60 1.23 14.25 3.05
CA GLU A 60 0.39 15.46 2.94
C GLU A 60 -0.53 15.68 4.16
N LYS A 61 -0.92 14.60 4.86
CA LYS A 61 -1.79 14.68 6.04
C LYS A 61 -1.07 15.14 7.32
N ALA A 62 0.26 15.18 7.32
CA ALA A 62 1.06 15.56 8.49
C ALA A 62 1.21 17.09 8.67
N GLU A 63 0.77 17.92 7.71
CA GLU A 63 0.98 19.37 7.73
C GLU A 63 -0.23 20.20 8.20
N HIS A 64 -1.34 19.57 8.63
CA HIS A 64 -2.53 20.27 9.12
C HIS A 64 -3.04 19.75 10.48
N GLU A 65 -2.17 19.69 11.49
CA GLU A 65 -2.60 19.57 12.90
C GLU A 65 -1.79 20.52 13.81
N THR A 66 -2.19 21.79 13.84
CA THR A 66 -1.83 22.72 14.93
C THR A 66 -3.05 22.94 15.80
N ARG A 67 -3.18 22.14 16.88
CA ARG A 67 -3.51 22.53 18.28
C ARG A 67 -4.31 21.46 19.05
N ASP A 68 -3.66 21.08 20.15
CA ASP A 68 -4.15 20.63 21.45
C ASP A 68 -4.71 19.21 21.67
N SER A 69 -3.86 18.45 22.37
CA SER A 69 -4.14 17.60 23.55
C SER A 69 -4.20 16.06 23.40
N ALA A 70 -3.12 15.44 23.91
CA ALA A 70 -3.04 14.19 24.68
C ALA A 70 -3.39 12.81 24.03
N THR A 71 -2.32 12.21 23.46
CA THR A 71 -1.84 10.80 23.65
C THR A 71 -2.63 9.62 23.03
N PRO A 72 -1.97 8.52 22.58
CA PRO A 72 -0.68 8.33 21.92
C PRO A 72 -0.84 7.90 20.43
N PRO A 73 0.21 7.97 19.59
CA PRO A 73 0.12 7.48 18.21
C PRO A 73 -0.06 5.97 18.22
N SER A 74 -1.21 5.50 17.75
CA SER A 74 -1.45 4.08 17.49
C SER A 74 -0.44 3.59 16.47
N LEU A 75 0.55 2.90 17.01
CA LEU A 75 1.68 2.24 16.38
C LEU A 75 1.21 1.27 15.28
N ALA A 76 0.99 1.72 14.04
CA ALA A 76 0.65 0.81 12.95
C ALA A 76 1.04 1.25 11.52
N VAL A 77 1.61 2.44 11.29
CA VAL A 77 1.88 2.90 9.91
C VAL A 77 3.38 3.05 9.59
N ALA A 78 4.25 3.12 10.61
CA ALA A 78 5.72 3.10 10.41
C ALA A 78 6.30 1.71 10.06
N THR A 79 5.48 0.65 10.02
CA THR A 79 5.97 -0.74 9.92
C THR A 79 6.17 -1.22 8.48
N VAL A 80 5.59 -0.56 7.46
CA VAL A 80 5.72 -1.07 6.08
C VAL A 80 7.07 -0.68 5.45
N LYS A 81 7.55 0.57 5.60
CA LYS A 81 8.96 0.92 5.30
C LYS A 81 9.96 0.10 6.13
N LYS A 82 9.61 -0.25 7.38
CA LYS A 82 10.45 -1.10 8.23
C LYS A 82 10.50 -2.57 7.78
N THR A 83 9.51 -3.03 7.00
CA THR A 83 9.46 -4.40 6.46
C THR A 83 10.01 -4.47 5.03
N ILE A 84 9.99 -3.40 4.24
CA ILE A 84 10.73 -3.37 2.96
C ILE A 84 12.25 -3.25 3.21
N ASN A 85 12.67 -2.63 4.33
CA ASN A 85 14.05 -2.79 4.81
C ASN A 85 14.37 -4.22 5.32
N VAL A 86 13.46 -5.19 5.23
CA VAL A 86 13.79 -6.58 5.56
C VAL A 86 14.57 -7.29 4.43
N CYS A 87 14.75 -6.66 3.26
CA CYS A 87 15.45 -7.30 2.14
C CYS A 87 16.53 -6.47 1.43
N THR A 88 16.86 -5.25 1.88
CA THR A 88 18.02 -4.49 1.37
C THR A 88 19.27 -4.60 2.22
N ASP A 89 19.20 -5.13 3.46
CA ASP A 89 20.39 -5.48 4.23
C ASP A 89 20.95 -6.83 3.76
N THR A 90 21.71 -6.77 2.67
CA THR A 90 22.65 -7.82 2.26
C THR A 90 23.74 -7.92 3.33
N THR A 91 23.53 -8.71 4.40
CA THR A 91 24.60 -9.12 5.34
C THR A 91 24.43 -10.56 5.84
N VAL A 92 23.83 -11.44 5.04
CA VAL A 92 23.92 -12.90 5.29
C VAL A 92 24.20 -13.64 3.98
N ILE A 93 25.36 -13.34 3.41
CA ILE A 93 26.15 -14.32 2.66
C ILE A 93 27.45 -14.45 3.44
N ALA A 94 27.49 -15.37 4.39
CA ALA A 94 28.69 -15.92 5.02
C ALA A 94 28.39 -17.36 5.41
#